data_AF-A0A1V6EMH2-F1
#
_entry.id   AF-A0A1V6EMH2-F1
#
_cell.length_a   1.000
_cell.length_b   1.000
_cell.length_c   1.000
_cell.angle_alpha   90.00
_cell.angle_beta   90.00
_cell.angle_gamma   90.00
#
_symmetry.space_group_name_H-M   'P 1'
#
loop_
_entity.id
_entity.type
_entity.pdbx_description
1 polymer ?
#
loop_
_entity_poly.entity_id
_entity_poly.type
_entity_poly.pdbx_seq_one_letter_code
_entity_poly.pdbx_strand_id
1 'polypeptide(L)'
;MKKILLVALIPILLSMLSCRHKQTKDARTENQTSKITVLIEYADSTVKVSEQAFGIRVTRVGMHVVAVSRRKNVEFILRGKAVEGSFKLYSDYSFALRLDGVELFNPEGSAINIQSPQHALILVSPGSENLLRDGSLYAIPPEGEQMNACLYSEGNLIFYGSGSLLLKGNYKHAIYCRGYLKINDNCDIRISEAKKDGIHTLGDVFIEGGQLNINVADDGLKSAGNILINKGDIVIRALKKDGSEGLECNRLTVNGGQMSVLAYDDAINTARELIINGGSVFCYSLYNDGIDSNGSIQINGGLVVSSGSQMPEEGIDCDRNAFVITGGTVVACGGGTSVPTVRLSTQPSLIYSGDFEQSIHIRGAGGEDILTYFPQRNYHRFTLLFSSPALKLGSDYRLYSGGQLSGGTQQHGYYTGSTYRRGVKKADFTTSTMVTMIGEFHMGGPIHRGAFPIDPPEEPPFDPADFPQYPPAENQAPGEL
;
A
#
# COMPACT_ATOMS: atom_id res chain seq x y z
N MET A 1 24.18 -30.14 42.39
CA MET A 1 23.71 -28.76 42.67
C MET A 1 23.59 -28.04 41.33
N LYS A 2 22.36 -27.66 40.97
CA LYS A 2 22.00 -26.99 39.72
C LYS A 2 22.57 -25.57 39.69
N LYS A 3 23.19 -25.15 38.59
CA LYS A 3 23.26 -23.73 38.19
C LYS A 3 22.84 -23.64 36.73
N ILE A 4 21.61 -23.16 36.56
CA ILE A 4 20.98 -22.81 35.29
C ILE A 4 21.60 -21.49 34.84
N LEU A 5 22.20 -21.46 33.65
CA LEU A 5 22.65 -20.25 32.99
C LEU A 5 21.43 -19.66 32.27
N LEU A 6 20.90 -18.56 32.83
CA LEU A 6 19.77 -17.82 32.28
C LEU A 6 20.28 -16.98 31.09
N VAL A 7 19.85 -17.35 29.88
CA VAL A 7 20.00 -16.54 28.68
C VAL A 7 19.10 -15.31 28.85
N ALA A 8 19.71 -14.12 28.84
CA ALA A 8 18.98 -12.86 28.79
C ALA A 8 18.37 -12.70 27.38
N LEU A 9 17.09 -13.04 27.24
CA LEU A 9 16.26 -12.52 26.15
C LEU A 9 16.06 -11.03 26.41
N ILE A 10 16.66 -10.20 25.57
CA ILE A 10 16.42 -8.75 25.54
C ILE A 10 15.03 -8.51 24.91
N PRO A 11 14.11 -7.79 25.58
CA PRO A 11 12.80 -7.50 25.03
C PRO A 11 12.90 -6.29 24.10
N ILE A 12 13.11 -6.54 22.81
CA ILE A 12 12.83 -5.56 21.75
C ILE A 12 11.55 -6.03 21.10
N LEU A 13 10.38 -5.60 21.60
CA LEU A 13 9.14 -5.36 20.82
C LEU A 13 7.91 -5.17 21.74
N LEU A 14 7.83 -4.15 22.61
CA LEU A 14 6.53 -3.82 23.23
C LEU A 14 6.38 -2.40 23.82
N SER A 15 6.99 -1.37 23.22
CA SER A 15 6.78 0.01 23.69
C SER A 15 6.02 0.92 22.71
N MET A 16 5.85 0.54 21.44
CA MET A 16 5.12 1.36 20.45
C MET A 16 3.64 0.96 20.25
N LEU A 17 3.24 -0.27 20.60
CA LEU A 17 1.84 -0.70 20.49
C LEU A 17 0.97 -0.23 21.67
N SER A 18 1.54 -0.13 22.88
CA SER A 18 0.74 0.11 24.10
C SER A 18 0.17 1.52 24.21
N CYS A 19 0.79 2.53 23.58
CA CYS A 19 0.31 3.91 23.64
C CYS A 19 -0.75 4.19 22.57
N ARG A 20 -0.56 3.65 21.35
CA ARG A 20 -1.46 3.86 20.19
C ARG A 20 -2.81 3.14 20.33
N HIS A 21 -2.84 1.98 20.98
CA HIS A 21 -4.07 1.22 21.20
C HIS A 21 -4.98 1.83 22.28
N LYS A 22 -4.44 2.72 23.14
CA LYS A 22 -5.21 3.42 24.18
C LYS A 22 -6.00 4.59 23.58
N GLN A 23 -5.34 5.48 22.83
CA GLN A 23 -5.96 6.70 22.26
C GLN A 23 -7.13 6.40 21.30
N THR A 24 -7.03 5.36 20.46
CA THR A 24 -8.11 4.99 19.53
C THR A 24 -9.29 4.31 20.22
N LYS A 25 -9.03 3.53 21.27
CA LYS A 25 -10.09 2.96 22.13
C LYS A 25 -10.83 4.05 22.90
N ASP A 26 -10.10 5.05 23.40
CA ASP A 26 -10.69 6.16 24.17
C ASP A 26 -11.68 6.95 23.30
N ALA A 27 -11.33 7.33 22.07
CA ALA A 27 -12.22 8.08 21.17
C ALA A 27 -13.48 7.29 20.74
N ARG A 28 -13.37 5.97 20.51
CA ARG A 28 -14.52 5.11 20.16
C ARG A 28 -15.43 4.88 21.38
N THR A 29 -14.83 4.68 22.55
CA THR A 29 -15.57 4.44 23.81
C THR A 29 -16.29 5.69 24.28
N GLU A 30 -15.66 6.87 24.16
CA GLU A 30 -16.33 8.16 24.40
C GLU A 30 -17.59 8.26 23.51
N ASN A 31 -17.47 8.04 22.20
CA ASN A 31 -18.58 8.10 21.23
C ASN A 31 -19.65 6.97 21.35
N GLN A 32 -19.53 6.05 22.31
CA GLN A 32 -20.52 4.98 22.55
C GLN A 32 -21.48 5.23 23.73
N THR A 33 -21.29 6.29 24.53
CA THR A 33 -22.21 6.63 25.65
C THR A 33 -23.17 7.77 25.27
N SER A 34 -24.47 7.64 25.61
CA SER A 34 -25.58 8.59 25.34
C SER A 34 -25.36 9.49 24.11
N LYS A 35 -25.37 8.86 22.94
CA LYS A 35 -25.00 9.42 21.65
C LYS A 35 -25.99 10.50 21.19
N ILE A 36 -25.48 11.67 20.81
CA ILE A 36 -26.25 12.71 20.12
C ILE A 36 -26.12 12.46 18.62
N THR A 37 -27.24 12.26 17.93
CA THR A 37 -27.24 12.02 16.48
C THR A 37 -27.83 13.21 15.74
N VAL A 38 -27.18 13.60 14.64
CA VAL A 38 -27.69 14.60 13.70
C VAL A 38 -27.72 13.97 12.31
N LEU A 39 -28.93 13.71 11.80
CA LEU A 39 -29.13 13.22 10.44
C LEU A 39 -29.13 14.39 9.46
N ILE A 40 -28.37 14.24 8.38
CA ILE A 40 -28.29 15.16 7.25
C ILE A 40 -28.60 14.33 6.00
N GLU A 41 -29.79 14.55 5.45
CA GLU A 41 -30.30 13.82 4.29
C GLU A 41 -30.34 14.75 3.08
N TYR A 42 -29.54 14.43 2.07
CA TYR A 42 -29.49 15.13 0.79
C TYR A 42 -30.55 14.53 -0.15
N ALA A 43 -31.53 15.33 -0.56
CA ALA A 43 -32.61 14.91 -1.44
C ALA A 43 -32.72 15.89 -2.62
N ASP A 44 -32.12 15.54 -3.75
CA ASP A 44 -32.05 16.26 -5.04
C ASP A 44 -31.76 17.76 -4.96
N SER A 45 -32.74 18.56 -4.51
CA SER A 45 -32.67 20.03 -4.41
C SER A 45 -32.77 20.57 -2.98
N THR A 46 -32.92 19.71 -1.97
CA THR A 46 -33.01 20.12 -0.56
C THR A 46 -32.17 19.24 0.35
N VAL A 47 -31.66 19.81 1.44
CA VAL A 47 -31.04 19.05 2.53
C VAL A 47 -31.96 19.09 3.74
N LYS A 48 -32.40 17.94 4.25
CA LYS A 48 -33.10 17.84 5.53
C LYS A 48 -32.10 17.62 6.66
N VAL A 49 -32.33 18.28 7.79
CA VAL A 49 -31.50 18.15 8.98
C VAL A 49 -32.42 17.81 10.15
N SER A 50 -32.08 16.79 10.94
CA SER A 50 -32.84 16.43 12.14
C SER A 50 -32.74 17.52 13.22
N GLU A 51 -33.52 17.34 14.29
CA GLU A 51 -33.42 18.20 15.47
C GLU A 51 -31.98 18.25 16.00
N GLN A 52 -31.55 19.43 16.42
CA GLN A 52 -30.19 19.71 16.86
C GLN A 52 -30.17 19.90 18.38
N ALA A 53 -29.33 19.14 19.06
CA ALA A 53 -29.11 19.35 20.49
C ALA A 53 -28.38 20.69 20.76
N PHE A 54 -28.59 21.25 21.95
CA PHE A 54 -27.88 22.46 22.38
C PHE A 54 -26.35 22.31 22.22
N GLY A 55 -25.71 23.31 21.62
CA GLY A 55 -24.27 23.30 21.33
C GLY A 55 -23.89 22.65 19.99
N ILE A 56 -24.87 22.22 19.20
CA ILE A 56 -24.68 21.83 17.79
C ILE A 56 -25.44 22.82 16.92
N ARG A 57 -24.79 23.27 15.84
CA ARG A 57 -25.41 24.13 14.83
C ARG A 57 -25.13 23.57 13.45
N VAL A 58 -26.17 23.41 12.65
CA VAL A 58 -26.07 23.08 11.22
C VAL A 58 -26.67 24.21 10.40
N THR A 59 -25.89 24.74 9.47
CA THR A 59 -26.30 25.75 8.48
C THR A 59 -26.17 25.19 7.08
N ARG A 60 -26.99 25.68 6.15
CA ARG A 60 -26.97 25.24 4.75
C ARG A 60 -27.15 26.42 3.80
N VAL A 61 -26.43 26.39 2.69
CA VAL A 61 -26.61 27.27 1.53
C VAL A 61 -26.70 26.36 0.31
N GLY A 62 -27.88 26.30 -0.31
CA GLY A 62 -28.17 25.24 -1.30
C GLY A 62 -27.97 23.85 -0.67
N MET A 63 -27.17 23.00 -1.33
CA MET A 63 -26.81 21.66 -0.85
C MET A 63 -25.45 21.63 -0.13
N HIS A 64 -24.85 22.77 0.18
CA HIS A 64 -23.63 22.85 0.99
C HIS A 64 -23.98 22.96 2.47
N VAL A 65 -23.51 22.02 3.28
CA VAL A 65 -23.82 21.92 4.71
C VAL A 65 -22.58 22.25 5.52
N VAL A 66 -22.73 23.12 6.51
CA VAL A 66 -21.71 23.40 7.52
C VAL A 66 -22.27 23.02 8.90
N ALA A 67 -21.58 22.11 9.58
CA ALA A 67 -21.87 21.71 10.94
C ALA A 67 -20.80 22.25 11.90
N VAL A 68 -21.22 22.70 13.08
CA VAL A 68 -20.36 23.11 14.18
C VAL A 68 -20.83 22.37 15.44
N SER A 69 -19.93 21.63 16.09
CA SER A 69 -20.20 20.93 17.34
C SER A 69 -19.32 21.41 18.48
N ARG A 70 -19.95 21.73 19.61
CA ARG A 70 -19.28 22.00 20.90
C ARG A 70 -19.57 20.90 21.93
N ARG A 71 -19.93 19.71 21.46
CA ARG A 71 -20.41 18.59 22.28
C ARG A 71 -19.57 17.35 22.04
N LYS A 72 -19.35 16.57 23.10
CA LYS A 72 -18.86 15.19 23.02
C LYS A 72 -19.98 14.26 22.53
N ASN A 73 -19.58 13.08 22.06
CA ASN A 73 -20.47 11.95 21.75
C ASN A 73 -21.47 12.26 20.63
N VAL A 74 -21.02 13.00 19.61
CA VAL A 74 -21.84 13.38 18.46
C VAL A 74 -21.55 12.47 17.27
N GLU A 75 -22.62 11.99 16.63
CA GLU A 75 -22.58 11.39 15.31
C GLU A 75 -23.37 12.24 14.32
N PHE A 76 -22.69 12.66 13.26
CA PHE A 76 -23.33 13.17 12.06
C PHE A 76 -23.56 12.01 11.10
N ILE A 77 -24.79 11.84 10.61
CA ILE A 77 -25.12 10.80 9.62
C ILE A 77 -25.41 11.51 8.30
N LEU A 78 -24.66 11.15 7.26
CA LEU A 78 -24.88 11.63 5.90
C LEU A 78 -25.54 10.51 5.08
N ARG A 79 -26.62 10.84 4.38
CA ARG A 79 -27.33 9.94 3.45
C ARG A 79 -27.89 10.74 2.26
N GLY A 80 -28.08 10.06 1.14
CA GLY A 80 -28.72 10.62 -0.04
C GLY A 80 -27.72 11.30 -0.96
N LYS A 81 -28.20 12.06 -1.93
CA LYS A 81 -27.41 12.53 -3.07
C LYS A 81 -27.42 14.04 -3.22
N ALA A 82 -26.25 14.62 -3.51
CA ALA A 82 -26.10 15.98 -3.98
C ALA A 82 -25.06 16.05 -5.10
N VAL A 83 -25.47 16.54 -6.26
CA VAL A 83 -24.59 16.75 -7.42
C VAL A 83 -23.82 18.07 -7.35
N GLU A 84 -24.25 19.00 -6.51
CA GLU A 84 -23.53 20.24 -6.19
C GLU A 84 -23.67 20.52 -4.70
N GLY A 85 -23.04 19.69 -3.88
CA GLY A 85 -23.17 19.73 -2.43
C GLY A 85 -21.91 19.27 -1.71
N SER A 86 -21.82 19.66 -0.44
CA SER A 86 -20.68 19.31 0.41
C SER A 86 -21.10 19.19 1.86
N PHE A 87 -20.21 18.59 2.66
CA PHE A 87 -20.30 18.59 4.11
C PHE A 87 -19.00 19.15 4.71
N LYS A 88 -19.12 20.23 5.49
CA LYS A 88 -18.02 20.82 6.23
C LYS A 88 -18.30 20.75 7.72
N LEU A 89 -17.29 20.42 8.53
CA LEU A 89 -17.45 20.22 9.95
C LEU A 89 -16.33 20.87 10.77
N TYR A 90 -16.74 21.61 11.80
CA TYR A 90 -15.89 22.02 12.92
C TYR A 90 -16.37 21.32 14.19
N SER A 91 -15.42 20.85 15.01
CA SER A 91 -15.77 20.21 16.27
C SER A 91 -14.69 20.44 17.32
N ASP A 92 -15.11 20.80 18.53
CA ASP A 92 -14.24 20.95 19.71
C ASP A 92 -13.78 19.57 20.25
N TYR A 93 -14.51 18.50 19.92
CA TYR A 93 -14.28 17.14 20.40
C TYR A 93 -14.24 16.13 19.24
N SER A 94 -13.74 14.93 19.53
CA SER A 94 -13.82 13.81 18.60
C SER A 94 -15.28 13.43 18.34
N PHE A 95 -15.57 12.98 17.12
CA PHE A 95 -16.94 12.76 16.64
C PHE A 95 -16.99 11.56 15.70
N ALA A 96 -18.20 11.04 15.48
CA ALA A 96 -18.45 10.09 14.40
C ALA A 96 -19.07 10.80 13.18
N LEU A 97 -18.62 10.41 12.00
CA LEU A 97 -19.23 10.76 10.73
C LEU A 97 -19.63 9.47 10.03
N ARG A 98 -20.92 9.20 10.00
CA ARG A 98 -21.47 8.02 9.34
C ARG A 98 -21.82 8.33 7.90
N LEU A 99 -21.33 7.50 6.98
CA LEU A 99 -21.70 7.49 5.58
C LEU A 99 -22.70 6.33 5.38
N ASP A 100 -23.95 6.68 5.08
CA ASP A 100 -25.08 5.74 5.02
C ASP A 100 -25.82 5.80 3.68
N GLY A 101 -25.08 5.54 2.60
CA GLY A 101 -25.60 5.66 1.24
C GLY A 101 -25.56 7.11 0.77
N VAL A 102 -24.43 7.79 0.99
CA VAL A 102 -24.25 9.19 0.59
C VAL A 102 -23.46 9.31 -0.71
N GLU A 103 -23.94 10.13 -1.64
CA GLU A 103 -23.24 10.55 -2.84
C GLU A 103 -23.09 12.08 -2.85
N LEU A 104 -21.86 12.57 -2.74
CA LEU A 104 -21.57 14.01 -2.78
C LEU A 104 -20.62 14.34 -3.93
N PHE A 105 -21.00 15.32 -4.74
CA PHE A 105 -20.10 16.01 -5.65
C PHE A 105 -20.05 17.50 -5.30
N ASN A 106 -18.86 18.02 -4.99
CA ASN A 106 -18.63 19.45 -4.78
C ASN A 106 -17.77 20.01 -5.92
N PRO A 107 -18.31 20.77 -6.88
CA PRO A 107 -17.57 21.26 -8.05
C PRO A 107 -16.50 22.31 -7.72
N GLU A 108 -16.56 22.94 -6.54
CA GLU A 108 -15.68 24.05 -6.16
C GLU A 108 -14.91 23.82 -4.84
N GLY A 109 -14.81 22.57 -4.38
CA GLY A 109 -14.07 22.23 -3.17
C GLY A 109 -14.19 20.77 -2.77
N SER A 110 -13.77 20.43 -1.55
CA SER A 110 -13.89 19.07 -1.00
C SER A 110 -15.34 18.62 -0.89
N ALA A 111 -15.61 17.33 -1.17
CA ALA A 111 -16.90 16.71 -0.86
C ALA A 111 -17.15 16.72 0.65
N ILE A 112 -16.12 16.33 1.42
CA ILE A 112 -16.12 16.38 2.88
C ILE A 112 -14.89 17.16 3.37
N ASN A 113 -15.13 18.22 4.13
CA ASN A 113 -14.10 19.10 4.67
C ASN A 113 -14.15 19.16 6.21
N ILE A 114 -13.24 18.46 6.89
CA ILE A 114 -13.17 18.41 8.35
C ILE A 114 -12.11 19.41 8.85
N GLN A 115 -12.60 20.55 9.34
CA GLN A 115 -11.81 21.61 9.99
C GLN A 115 -11.82 21.40 11.51
N SER A 116 -11.30 20.25 11.95
CA SER A 116 -11.19 19.89 13.36
C SER A 116 -9.91 19.10 13.57
N PRO A 117 -9.06 19.47 14.55
CA PRO A 117 -7.84 18.73 14.87
C PRO A 117 -8.12 17.42 15.63
N GLN A 118 -9.38 17.11 15.92
CA GLN A 118 -9.81 15.96 16.72
C GLN A 118 -9.85 14.67 15.88
N HIS A 119 -10.21 13.55 16.51
CA HIS A 119 -10.42 12.31 15.78
C HIS A 119 -11.80 12.32 15.08
N ALA A 120 -11.77 12.13 13.77
CA ALA A 120 -12.97 11.84 12.98
C ALA A 120 -13.09 10.32 12.81
N LEU A 121 -14.12 9.73 13.46
CA LEU A 121 -14.45 8.33 13.29
C LEU A 121 -15.36 8.18 12.08
N ILE A 122 -14.82 7.78 10.94
CA ILE A 122 -15.58 7.58 9.71
C ILE A 122 -16.22 6.19 9.75
N LEU A 123 -17.55 6.14 9.80
CA LEU A 123 -18.32 4.90 9.90
C LEU A 123 -19.04 4.64 8.57
N VAL A 124 -18.55 3.68 7.79
CA VAL A 124 -19.19 3.29 6.52
C VAL A 124 -20.22 2.21 6.80
N SER A 125 -21.50 2.55 6.69
CA SER A 125 -22.60 1.65 7.09
C SER A 125 -22.57 0.33 6.32
N PRO A 126 -22.78 -0.83 6.97
CA PRO A 126 -22.84 -2.12 6.28
C PRO A 126 -23.86 -2.13 5.14
N GLY A 127 -23.47 -2.66 3.98
CA GLY A 127 -24.34 -2.74 2.80
C GLY A 127 -24.59 -1.40 2.09
N SER A 128 -24.03 -0.30 2.57
CA SER A 128 -24.10 0.99 1.87
C SER A 128 -22.98 1.13 0.84
N GLU A 129 -23.29 1.80 -0.25
CA GLU A 129 -22.31 2.34 -1.20
C GLU A 129 -22.27 3.86 -1.04
N ASN A 130 -21.07 4.42 -0.93
CA ASN A 130 -20.87 5.84 -0.70
C ASN A 130 -19.89 6.38 -1.73
N LEU A 131 -20.20 7.53 -2.30
CA LEU A 131 -19.39 8.16 -3.35
C LEU A 131 -19.06 9.60 -2.96
N LEU A 132 -17.76 9.92 -2.92
CA LEU A 132 -17.27 11.27 -2.71
C LEU A 132 -16.50 11.75 -3.94
N ARG A 133 -16.86 12.93 -4.45
CA ARG A 133 -16.22 13.57 -5.58
C ARG A 133 -16.01 15.05 -5.29
N ASP A 134 -14.83 15.57 -5.56
CA ASP A 134 -14.58 17.01 -5.62
C ASP A 134 -14.46 17.47 -7.09
N GLY A 135 -14.42 18.79 -7.30
CA GLY A 135 -14.19 19.39 -8.60
C GLY A 135 -12.71 19.51 -8.94
N SER A 136 -12.41 19.91 -10.17
CA SER A 136 -11.04 20.20 -10.62
C SER A 136 -10.56 21.60 -10.24
N LEU A 137 -11.46 22.45 -9.74
CA LEU A 137 -11.19 23.81 -9.29
C LEU A 137 -11.68 23.94 -7.86
N TYR A 138 -10.89 24.60 -7.03
CA TYR A 138 -11.26 24.88 -5.64
C TYR A 138 -11.37 26.38 -5.45
N ALA A 139 -12.44 26.81 -4.78
CA ALA A 139 -12.55 28.17 -4.27
C ALA A 139 -11.39 28.47 -3.30
N ILE A 140 -11.15 29.76 -3.02
CA ILE A 140 -10.19 30.14 -1.98
C ILE A 140 -10.81 29.78 -0.62
N PRO A 141 -10.18 28.93 0.20
CA PRO A 141 -10.72 28.64 1.53
C PRO A 141 -10.66 29.89 2.43
N PRO A 142 -11.53 29.98 3.45
CA PRO A 142 -11.40 30.98 4.50
C PRO A 142 -9.99 30.98 5.12
N GLU A 143 -9.57 32.14 5.64
CA GLU A 143 -8.27 32.27 6.29
C GLU A 143 -8.09 31.24 7.41
N GLY A 144 -6.95 30.56 7.42
CA GLY A 144 -6.60 29.53 8.40
C GLY A 144 -7.07 28.12 8.03
N GLU A 145 -7.92 27.96 7.00
CA GLU A 145 -8.41 26.67 6.56
C GLU A 145 -7.65 26.11 5.36
N GLN A 146 -7.79 24.80 5.16
CA GLN A 146 -7.33 24.14 3.94
C GLN A 146 -8.39 23.19 3.40
N MET A 147 -8.36 22.98 2.10
CA MET A 147 -9.12 21.93 1.42
C MET A 147 -8.29 21.49 0.22
N ASN A 148 -7.46 20.47 0.39
CA ASN A 148 -6.58 19.97 -0.68
C ASN A 148 -6.91 18.52 -1.06
N ALA A 149 -8.11 18.04 -0.74
CA ALA A 149 -8.54 16.69 -1.05
C ALA A 149 -10.06 16.54 -1.09
N CYS A 150 -10.55 15.53 -1.80
CA CYS A 150 -11.97 15.17 -1.83
C CYS A 150 -12.53 14.89 -0.41
N LEU A 151 -11.78 14.12 0.39
CA LEU A 151 -11.95 14.02 1.84
C LEU A 151 -10.74 14.64 2.54
N TYR A 152 -10.94 15.81 3.14
CA TYR A 152 -9.91 16.53 3.89
C TYR A 152 -10.17 16.45 5.41
N SER A 153 -9.10 16.28 6.19
CA SER A 153 -9.14 16.42 7.65
C SER A 153 -7.90 17.09 8.22
N GLU A 154 -8.11 18.07 9.10
CA GLU A 154 -7.06 18.64 9.94
C GLU A 154 -6.60 17.71 11.06
N GLY A 155 -7.46 16.79 11.47
CA GLY A 155 -7.23 15.88 12.56
C GLY A 155 -6.86 14.48 12.07
N ASN A 156 -7.25 13.48 12.85
CA ASN A 156 -7.01 12.07 12.53
C ASN A 156 -8.23 11.47 11.82
N LEU A 157 -8.02 10.67 10.78
CA LEU A 157 -9.07 9.90 10.11
C LEU A 157 -9.01 8.44 10.57
N ILE A 158 -10.13 7.92 11.09
CA ILE A 158 -10.22 6.53 11.56
C ILE A 158 -11.44 5.86 10.95
N PHE A 159 -11.21 4.98 9.99
CA PHE A 159 -12.26 4.28 9.24
C PHE A 159 -12.71 3.01 9.96
N TYR A 160 -14.02 2.79 9.95
CA TYR A 160 -14.70 1.58 10.42
C TYR A 160 -15.87 1.23 9.52
N GLY A 161 -16.36 0.01 9.66
CA GLY A 161 -17.57 -0.46 8.99
C GLY A 161 -17.25 -1.13 7.66
N SER A 162 -18.24 -1.86 7.15
CA SER A 162 -18.09 -2.78 6.02
C SER A 162 -18.91 -2.38 4.80
N GLY A 163 -19.40 -1.14 4.75
CA GLY A 163 -19.88 -0.57 3.50
C GLY A 163 -18.72 -0.16 2.59
N SER A 164 -19.04 0.16 1.34
CA SER A 164 -18.09 0.62 0.33
C SER A 164 -18.00 2.15 0.36
N LEU A 165 -16.77 2.67 0.32
CA LEU A 165 -16.48 4.09 0.11
C LEU A 165 -15.61 4.26 -1.14
N LEU A 166 -16.18 4.86 -2.18
CA LEU A 166 -15.50 5.25 -3.40
C LEU A 166 -15.17 6.75 -3.39
N LEU A 167 -13.93 7.12 -3.69
CA LEU A 167 -13.49 8.51 -3.82
C LEU A 167 -12.91 8.81 -5.21
N LYS A 168 -13.19 10.03 -5.69
CA LYS A 168 -12.51 10.65 -6.84
C LYS A 168 -12.00 12.03 -6.45
N GLY A 169 -10.67 12.21 -6.46
CA GLY A 169 -9.95 13.44 -6.14
C GLY A 169 -9.50 14.21 -7.39
N ASN A 170 -10.39 14.99 -7.98
CA ASN A 170 -10.20 15.72 -9.22
C ASN A 170 -9.34 16.99 -9.09
N TYR A 171 -9.15 17.53 -7.88
CA TYR A 171 -8.31 18.72 -7.66
C TYR A 171 -6.86 18.36 -7.33
N LYS A 172 -6.67 17.58 -6.27
CA LYS A 172 -5.35 17.13 -5.78
C LYS A 172 -5.48 15.70 -5.25
N HIS A 173 -5.59 15.52 -3.94
CA HIS A 173 -5.59 14.20 -3.31
C HIS A 173 -7.02 13.64 -3.20
N ALA A 174 -7.19 12.32 -3.15
CA ALA A 174 -8.50 11.76 -2.80
C ALA A 174 -8.74 11.88 -1.28
N ILE A 175 -7.75 11.53 -0.47
CA ILE A 175 -7.77 11.68 0.99
C ILE A 175 -6.55 12.47 1.45
N TYR A 176 -6.76 13.50 2.27
CA TYR A 176 -5.68 14.21 2.96
C TYR A 176 -5.96 14.29 4.45
N CYS A 177 -4.98 13.87 5.26
CA CYS A 177 -5.06 13.85 6.71
C CYS A 177 -3.80 14.46 7.32
N ARG A 178 -3.93 15.59 8.03
CA ARG A 178 -2.77 16.20 8.73
C ARG A 178 -2.31 15.34 9.92
N GLY A 179 -3.23 14.63 10.57
CA GLY A 179 -2.92 13.68 11.63
C GLY A 179 -2.48 12.31 11.08
N TYR A 180 -2.74 11.26 11.86
CA TYR A 180 -2.60 9.89 11.39
C TYR A 180 -3.89 9.38 10.75
N LEU A 181 -3.74 8.43 9.82
CA LEU A 181 -4.85 7.71 9.21
C LEU A 181 -4.87 6.26 9.70
N LYS A 182 -6.05 5.75 10.03
CA LYS A 182 -6.24 4.35 10.42
C LYS A 182 -7.40 3.71 9.66
N ILE A 183 -7.12 2.61 8.98
CA ILE A 183 -8.10 1.72 8.36
C ILE A 183 -8.24 0.49 9.26
N ASN A 184 -9.41 0.31 9.87
CA ASN A 184 -9.68 -0.89 10.65
C ASN A 184 -10.06 -2.06 9.75
N ASP A 185 -10.11 -3.25 10.33
CA ASP A 185 -10.63 -4.44 9.66
C ASP A 185 -12.00 -4.23 9.00
N ASN A 186 -12.22 -4.98 7.91
CA ASN A 186 -13.46 -5.05 7.12
C ASN A 186 -13.84 -3.77 6.37
N CYS A 187 -13.06 -2.70 6.44
CA CYS A 187 -13.28 -1.52 5.60
C CYS A 187 -13.07 -1.86 4.12
N ASP A 188 -13.82 -1.20 3.25
CA ASP A 188 -13.69 -1.26 1.80
C ASP A 188 -13.56 0.17 1.26
N ILE A 189 -12.33 0.58 0.98
CA ILE A 189 -11.99 1.93 0.51
C ILE A 189 -11.41 1.81 -0.89
N ARG A 190 -12.04 2.50 -1.84
CA ARG A 190 -11.62 2.55 -3.23
C ARG A 190 -11.35 3.99 -3.64
N ILE A 191 -10.20 4.24 -4.23
CA ILE A 191 -9.84 5.50 -4.85
C ILE A 191 -9.64 5.20 -6.32
N SER A 192 -10.57 5.64 -7.16
CA SER A 192 -10.49 5.36 -8.61
C SER A 192 -9.77 6.46 -9.40
N GLU A 193 -9.61 7.64 -8.79
CA GLU A 193 -8.90 8.77 -9.38
C GLU A 193 -8.40 9.71 -8.28
N ALA A 194 -7.16 10.20 -8.45
CA ALA A 194 -6.64 11.39 -7.77
C ALA A 194 -5.65 12.08 -8.73
N LYS A 195 -5.67 13.42 -8.81
CA LYS A 195 -4.70 14.18 -9.62
C LYS A 195 -3.30 14.22 -9.01
N LYS A 196 -3.25 14.16 -7.69
CA LYS A 196 -2.06 13.93 -6.88
C LYS A 196 -2.23 12.57 -6.20
N ASP A 197 -1.84 12.50 -4.94
CA ASP A 197 -1.74 11.23 -4.24
C ASP A 197 -3.13 10.67 -3.88
N GLY A 198 -3.26 9.35 -3.86
CA GLY A 198 -4.51 8.72 -3.39
C GLY A 198 -4.77 9.04 -1.93
N ILE A 199 -3.81 8.68 -1.08
CA ILE A 199 -3.82 9.01 0.33
C ILE A 199 -2.56 9.80 0.65
N HIS A 200 -2.73 11.03 1.14
CA HIS A 200 -1.63 11.86 1.65
C HIS A 200 -1.80 12.10 3.14
N THR A 201 -0.78 11.76 3.93
CA THR A 201 -0.77 11.97 5.38
C THR A 201 0.50 12.64 5.87
N LEU A 202 0.38 13.52 6.88
CA LEU A 202 1.57 14.04 7.57
C LEU A 202 1.96 13.21 8.80
N GLY A 203 1.02 12.41 9.33
CA GLY A 203 1.25 11.44 10.40
C GLY A 203 1.42 10.02 9.88
N ASP A 204 1.35 9.05 10.79
CA ASP A 204 1.44 7.63 10.45
C ASP A 204 0.18 7.10 9.73
N VAL A 205 0.33 5.98 9.03
CA VAL A 205 -0.78 5.20 8.49
C VAL A 205 -0.81 3.81 9.13
N PHE A 206 -2.00 3.40 9.58
CA PHE A 206 -2.25 2.08 10.13
C PHE A 206 -3.30 1.36 9.30
N ILE A 207 -2.94 0.21 8.74
CA ILE A 207 -3.87 -0.68 8.05
C ILE A 207 -3.98 -1.95 8.89
N GLU A 208 -5.07 -2.06 9.63
CA GLU A 208 -5.34 -3.25 10.45
C GLU A 208 -5.90 -4.41 9.63
N GLY A 209 -6.42 -4.12 8.44
CA GLY A 209 -7.08 -5.06 7.53
C GLY A 209 -8.04 -4.36 6.57
N GLY A 210 -8.98 -5.12 6.02
CA GLY A 210 -9.93 -4.63 5.01
C GLY A 210 -9.36 -4.65 3.59
N GLN A 211 -10.09 -4.02 2.67
CA GLN A 211 -9.74 -3.85 1.27
C GLN A 211 -9.41 -2.38 1.00
N LEU A 212 -8.25 -2.15 0.41
CA LEU A 212 -7.81 -0.83 -0.02
C LEU A 212 -7.39 -0.92 -1.49
N ASN A 213 -8.15 -0.26 -2.36
CA ASN A 213 -7.83 -0.16 -3.77
C ASN A 213 -7.53 1.29 -4.14
N ILE A 214 -6.36 1.54 -4.71
CA ILE A 214 -5.93 2.88 -5.12
C ILE A 214 -5.50 2.82 -6.58
N ASN A 215 -6.15 3.60 -7.42
CA ASN A 215 -5.77 3.85 -8.80
C ASN A 215 -5.72 5.37 -9.02
N VAL A 216 -4.51 5.90 -9.16
CA VAL A 216 -4.26 7.34 -9.14
C VAL A 216 -3.20 7.75 -10.13
N ALA A 217 -3.12 9.05 -10.38
CA ALA A 217 -2.05 9.60 -11.18
C ALA A 217 -0.73 9.51 -10.40
N ASP A 218 -0.60 10.26 -9.30
CA ASP A 218 0.66 10.40 -8.56
C ASP A 218 0.83 9.29 -7.51
N ASP A 219 1.43 9.59 -6.35
CA ASP A 219 1.74 8.57 -5.36
C ASP A 219 0.48 7.84 -4.86
N GLY A 220 0.53 6.51 -4.77
CA GLY A 220 -0.60 5.73 -4.29
C GLY A 220 -0.96 6.11 -2.85
N LEU A 221 -0.01 5.91 -1.95
CA LEU A 221 -0.11 6.26 -0.53
C LEU A 221 1.21 6.89 -0.08
N LYS A 222 1.15 8.17 0.24
CA LYS A 222 2.27 8.98 0.73
C LYS A 222 2.07 9.35 2.20
N SER A 223 3.07 9.06 3.03
CA SER A 223 3.07 9.40 4.45
C SER A 223 4.38 10.06 4.85
N ALA A 224 4.31 11.27 5.41
CA ALA A 224 5.47 11.86 6.08
C ALA A 224 5.82 11.12 7.40
N GLY A 225 4.97 10.19 7.84
CA GLY A 225 5.19 9.30 8.98
C GLY A 225 5.62 7.89 8.56
N ASN A 226 5.24 6.91 9.37
CA ASN A 226 5.46 5.49 9.12
C ASN A 226 4.16 4.82 8.66
N ILE A 227 4.28 3.76 7.87
CA ILE A 227 3.17 2.91 7.46
C ILE A 227 3.30 1.55 8.16
N LEU A 228 2.25 1.13 8.84
CA LEU A 228 2.13 -0.20 9.45
C LEU A 228 0.95 -0.95 8.85
N ILE A 229 1.23 -2.07 8.19
CA ILE A 229 0.24 -2.98 7.61
C ILE A 229 0.23 -4.27 8.43
N ASN A 230 -0.86 -4.53 9.13
CA ASN A 230 -1.02 -5.77 9.90
C ASN A 230 -1.58 -6.92 9.07
N LYS A 231 -2.52 -6.60 8.18
CA LYS A 231 -3.13 -7.47 7.17
C LYS A 231 -3.96 -6.61 6.21
N GLY A 232 -4.66 -7.24 5.28
CA GLY A 232 -5.56 -6.60 4.32
C GLY A 232 -5.39 -7.18 2.92
N ASP A 233 -6.24 -6.73 2.00
CA ASP A 233 -6.07 -6.87 0.56
C ASP A 233 -5.84 -5.47 -0.01
N ILE A 234 -4.59 -5.17 -0.37
CA ILE A 234 -4.13 -3.84 -0.76
C ILE A 234 -3.66 -3.90 -2.21
N VAL A 235 -4.30 -3.10 -3.07
CA VAL A 235 -3.91 -2.97 -4.47
C VAL A 235 -3.68 -1.50 -4.78
N ILE A 236 -2.47 -1.16 -5.22
CA ILE A 236 -2.07 0.20 -5.53
C ILE A 236 -1.55 0.27 -6.97
N ARG A 237 -2.03 1.29 -7.70
CA ARG A 237 -1.63 1.65 -9.05
C ARG A 237 -1.36 3.15 -9.11
N ALA A 238 -0.11 3.52 -9.31
CA ALA A 238 0.38 4.90 -9.43
C ALA A 238 1.13 5.02 -10.76
N LEU A 239 0.55 5.65 -11.77
CA LEU A 239 1.01 5.50 -13.17
C LEU A 239 1.36 6.81 -13.87
N LYS A 240 1.39 7.94 -13.17
CA LYS A 240 1.82 9.20 -13.73
C LYS A 240 3.32 9.14 -14.01
N LYS A 241 3.69 9.56 -15.21
CA LYS A 241 5.09 9.70 -15.61
C LYS A 241 5.82 10.68 -14.68
N ASP A 242 7.12 10.52 -14.57
CA ASP A 242 8.01 11.42 -13.83
C ASP A 242 7.82 11.37 -12.31
N GLY A 243 7.94 10.15 -11.74
CA GLY A 243 8.22 9.97 -10.31
C GLY A 243 7.02 9.61 -9.44
N SER A 244 5.99 8.94 -9.98
CA SER A 244 4.90 8.44 -9.13
C SER A 244 5.26 7.11 -8.49
N GLU A 245 5.24 7.09 -7.16
CA GLU A 245 5.57 5.93 -6.35
C GLU A 245 4.31 5.20 -5.87
N GLY A 246 4.41 3.90 -5.64
CA GLY A 246 3.29 3.14 -5.07
C GLY A 246 3.05 3.51 -3.61
N LEU A 247 4.10 3.33 -2.80
CA LEU A 247 4.12 3.63 -1.37
C LEU A 247 5.36 4.45 -1.04
N GLU A 248 5.17 5.62 -0.44
CA GLU A 248 6.27 6.48 0.02
C GLU A 248 6.12 6.78 1.51
N CYS A 249 7.13 6.44 2.31
CA CYS A 249 7.14 6.78 3.74
C CYS A 249 8.52 6.76 4.39
N ASN A 250 8.60 7.16 5.67
CA ASN A 250 9.84 7.01 6.43
C ASN A 250 10.18 5.53 6.69
N ARG A 251 9.20 4.77 7.19
CA ARG A 251 9.33 3.36 7.50
C ARG A 251 8.08 2.62 7.10
N LEU A 252 8.25 1.51 6.39
CA LEU A 252 7.18 0.56 6.11
C LEU A 252 7.38 -0.71 6.95
N THR A 253 6.33 -1.16 7.63
CA THR A 253 6.30 -2.46 8.30
C THR A 253 5.10 -3.26 7.82
N VAL A 254 5.35 -4.43 7.24
CA VAL A 254 4.32 -5.38 6.78
C VAL A 254 4.36 -6.63 7.66
N ASN A 255 3.31 -6.84 8.46
CA ASN A 255 3.18 -8.04 9.29
C ASN A 255 2.41 -9.18 8.61
N GLY A 256 1.59 -8.86 7.60
CA GLY A 256 0.72 -9.83 6.94
C GLY A 256 -0.18 -9.20 5.89
N GLY A 257 -1.12 -9.98 5.35
CA GLY A 257 -2.03 -9.57 4.28
C GLY A 257 -1.48 -9.85 2.88
N GLN A 258 -2.20 -9.38 1.88
CA GLN A 258 -1.78 -9.37 0.48
C GLN A 258 -1.65 -7.93 0.03
N MET A 259 -0.54 -7.61 -0.61
CA MET A 259 -0.25 -6.28 -1.13
C MET A 259 0.33 -6.42 -2.54
N SER A 260 -0.33 -5.78 -3.51
CA SER A 260 0.14 -5.70 -4.89
C SER A 260 0.26 -4.24 -5.30
N VAL A 261 1.48 -3.82 -5.60
CA VAL A 261 1.81 -2.43 -5.95
C VAL A 261 2.42 -2.37 -7.34
N LEU A 262 1.79 -1.57 -8.20
CA LEU A 262 2.28 -1.21 -9.52
C LEU A 262 2.53 0.31 -9.54
N ALA A 263 3.76 0.70 -9.84
CA ALA A 263 4.15 2.11 -9.88
C ALA A 263 4.89 2.45 -11.18
N TYR A 264 4.85 3.72 -11.58
CA TYR A 264 5.70 4.22 -12.66
C TYR A 264 7.16 4.23 -12.21
N ASP A 265 7.40 4.83 -11.04
CA ASP A 265 8.67 4.88 -10.33
C ASP A 265 8.76 3.70 -9.35
N ASP A 266 9.25 3.89 -8.13
CA ASP A 266 9.38 2.79 -7.18
C ASP A 266 8.02 2.26 -6.71
N ALA A 267 7.85 0.93 -6.71
CA ALA A 267 6.62 0.36 -6.15
C ALA A 267 6.58 0.53 -4.62
N ILE A 268 7.73 0.46 -3.94
CA ILE A 268 7.88 0.85 -2.54
C ILE A 268 9.12 1.72 -2.44
N ASN A 269 9.00 2.93 -1.90
CA ASN A 269 10.11 3.78 -1.47
C ASN A 269 10.04 4.03 0.03
N THR A 270 11.12 3.71 0.75
CA THR A 270 11.25 4.07 2.17
C THR A 270 12.49 4.90 2.43
N ALA A 271 12.31 6.01 3.16
CA ALA A 271 13.42 6.90 3.48
C ALA A 271 14.40 6.33 4.53
N ARG A 272 13.97 5.36 5.36
CA ARG A 272 14.79 4.87 6.50
C ARG A 272 14.76 3.38 6.74
N GLU A 273 13.63 2.70 6.56
CA GLU A 273 13.57 1.27 6.88
C GLU A 273 12.35 0.57 6.25
N LEU A 274 12.59 -0.60 5.69
CA LEU A 274 11.55 -1.56 5.31
C LEU A 274 11.67 -2.82 6.16
N ILE A 275 10.56 -3.22 6.81
CA ILE A 275 10.46 -4.49 7.54
C ILE A 275 9.29 -5.30 6.98
N ILE A 276 9.57 -6.51 6.49
CA ILE A 276 8.56 -7.48 6.06
C ILE A 276 8.63 -8.70 6.99
N ASN A 277 7.65 -8.84 7.87
CA ASN A 277 7.54 -9.96 8.80
C ASN A 277 6.70 -11.13 8.23
N GLY A 278 5.82 -10.86 7.28
CA GLY A 278 4.90 -11.84 6.71
C GLY A 278 4.00 -11.27 5.63
N GLY A 279 3.04 -12.08 5.16
CA GLY A 279 2.12 -11.72 4.08
C GLY A 279 2.67 -12.04 2.69
N SER A 280 1.95 -11.60 1.67
CA SER A 280 2.38 -11.67 0.27
C SER A 280 2.53 -10.24 -0.27
N VAL A 281 3.74 -9.86 -0.67
CA VAL A 281 4.10 -8.53 -1.16
C VAL A 281 4.56 -8.66 -2.61
N PHE A 282 3.83 -8.00 -3.51
CA PHE A 282 4.10 -7.97 -4.94
C PHE A 282 4.39 -6.54 -5.34
N CYS A 283 5.58 -6.32 -5.88
CA CYS A 283 6.05 -5.01 -6.31
C CYS A 283 6.44 -5.10 -7.78
N TYR A 284 5.87 -4.21 -8.59
CA TYR A 284 6.20 -4.09 -10.00
C TYR A 284 6.39 -2.61 -10.32
N SER A 285 7.64 -2.22 -10.58
CA SER A 285 7.93 -0.88 -11.10
C SER A 285 8.00 -0.91 -12.62
N LEU A 286 7.39 0.07 -13.29
CA LEU A 286 7.51 0.22 -14.73
C LEU A 286 8.94 0.63 -15.13
N TYR A 287 9.53 1.61 -14.44
CA TYR A 287 10.75 2.27 -14.88
C TYR A 287 11.83 2.47 -13.80
N ASN A 288 11.61 2.02 -12.57
CA ASN A 288 12.57 2.12 -11.46
C ASN A 288 12.61 0.83 -10.61
N ASP A 289 12.88 0.92 -9.32
CA ASP A 289 13.08 -0.21 -8.43
C ASP A 289 11.77 -0.87 -8.05
N GLY A 290 11.78 -2.20 -7.94
CA GLY A 290 10.64 -2.88 -7.37
C GLY A 290 10.45 -2.46 -5.90
N ILE A 291 11.54 -2.46 -5.14
CA ILE A 291 11.57 -2.01 -3.74
C ILE A 291 12.84 -1.19 -3.57
N ASP A 292 12.71 0.07 -3.18
CA ASP A 292 13.79 0.95 -2.75
C ASP A 292 13.68 1.25 -1.25
N SER A 293 14.83 1.23 -0.59
CA SER A 293 15.02 1.78 0.73
C SER A 293 16.34 2.52 0.81
N ASN A 294 16.24 3.83 1.03
CA ASN A 294 17.33 4.72 1.41
C ASN A 294 17.98 4.33 2.77
N GLY A 295 17.33 3.44 3.53
CA GLY A 295 17.83 2.87 4.77
C GLY A 295 17.86 1.33 4.77
N SER A 296 17.70 0.70 5.94
CA SER A 296 17.84 -0.76 6.05
C SER A 296 16.62 -1.54 5.58
N ILE A 297 16.84 -2.72 5.00
CA ILE A 297 15.78 -3.68 4.66
C ILE A 297 15.91 -4.91 5.54
N GLN A 298 14.79 -5.35 6.12
CA GLN A 298 14.70 -6.60 6.87
C GLN A 298 13.51 -7.44 6.38
N ILE A 299 13.79 -8.63 5.87
CA ILE A 299 12.78 -9.62 5.46
C ILE A 299 12.88 -10.82 6.40
N ASN A 300 11.87 -10.98 7.27
CA ASN A 300 11.78 -12.04 8.26
C ASN A 300 10.83 -13.17 7.86
N GLY A 301 9.97 -12.95 6.86
CA GLY A 301 8.94 -13.91 6.47
C GLY A 301 8.10 -13.44 5.30
N GLY A 302 7.12 -14.26 4.92
CA GLY A 302 6.18 -13.97 3.82
C GLY A 302 6.68 -14.42 2.44
N LEU A 303 5.91 -14.07 1.42
CA LEU A 303 6.27 -14.18 0.01
C LEU A 303 6.50 -12.76 -0.51
N VAL A 304 7.72 -12.46 -0.94
CA VAL A 304 8.09 -11.18 -1.56
C VAL A 304 8.45 -11.47 -3.00
N VAL A 305 7.70 -10.93 -3.94
CA VAL A 305 8.04 -10.95 -5.36
C VAL A 305 8.17 -9.52 -5.84
N SER A 306 9.36 -9.15 -6.30
CA SER A 306 9.68 -7.77 -6.66
C SER A 306 10.30 -7.70 -8.05
N SER A 307 9.78 -6.82 -8.88
CA SER A 307 10.23 -6.64 -10.26
C SER A 307 10.58 -5.18 -10.47
N GLY A 308 11.88 -4.88 -10.45
CA GLY A 308 12.44 -3.62 -10.90
C GLY A 308 12.64 -3.61 -12.41
N SER A 309 13.07 -2.45 -12.90
CA SER A 309 13.22 -2.18 -14.32
C SER A 309 14.54 -2.71 -14.92
N GLN A 310 14.96 -2.19 -16.07
CA GLN A 310 16.25 -2.53 -16.66
C GLN A 310 17.40 -1.91 -15.84
N MET A 311 18.64 -2.33 -16.10
CA MET A 311 19.81 -1.70 -15.47
C MET A 311 19.78 -0.18 -15.68
N PRO A 312 20.01 0.66 -14.64
CA PRO A 312 20.60 0.32 -13.33
C PRO A 312 19.64 -0.29 -12.29
N GLU A 313 18.34 -0.29 -12.55
CA GLU A 313 17.32 -0.51 -11.53
C GLU A 313 17.24 -1.97 -11.06
N GLU A 314 16.82 -2.15 -9.82
CA GLU A 314 16.95 -3.34 -9.02
C GLU A 314 15.60 -3.94 -8.63
N GLY A 315 15.58 -5.27 -8.46
CA GLY A 315 14.42 -5.91 -7.84
C GLY A 315 14.24 -5.45 -6.39
N ILE A 316 15.35 -5.28 -5.67
CA ILE A 316 15.41 -4.72 -4.31
C ILE A 316 16.70 -3.91 -4.22
N ASP A 317 16.59 -2.59 -4.08
CA ASP A 317 17.67 -1.67 -3.75
C ASP A 317 17.67 -1.32 -2.25
N CYS A 318 18.87 -1.32 -1.67
CA CYS A 318 19.11 -0.97 -0.29
C CYS A 318 20.42 -0.18 -0.22
N ASP A 319 20.29 1.15 -0.07
CA ASP A 319 21.27 2.23 -0.21
C ASP A 319 22.57 2.10 0.63
N ARG A 320 23.33 1.02 0.42
CA ARG A 320 24.51 0.61 1.21
C ARG A 320 24.23 0.50 2.71
N ASN A 321 23.02 0.08 3.06
CA ASN A 321 22.61 -0.18 4.44
C ASN A 321 22.57 -1.69 4.73
N ALA A 322 22.15 -2.05 5.95
CA ALA A 322 21.92 -3.44 6.30
C ALA A 322 20.71 -3.97 5.52
N PHE A 323 20.94 -4.96 4.66
CA PHE A 323 19.91 -5.76 4.02
C PHE A 323 19.91 -7.16 4.62
N VAL A 324 18.88 -7.52 5.39
CA VAL A 324 18.86 -8.74 6.19
C VAL A 324 17.71 -9.65 5.75
N ILE A 325 18.03 -10.90 5.40
CA ILE A 325 17.03 -11.93 5.13
C ILE A 325 17.14 -13.03 6.18
N THR A 326 16.09 -13.19 7.00
CA THR A 326 16.04 -14.24 8.05
C THR A 326 14.95 -15.28 7.82
N GLY A 327 14.01 -15.04 6.91
CA GLY A 327 12.93 -15.97 6.60
C GLY A 327 12.11 -15.57 5.37
N GLY A 328 11.17 -16.44 4.98
CA GLY A 328 10.24 -16.21 3.87
C GLY A 328 10.81 -16.58 2.49
N THR A 329 10.01 -16.45 1.45
CA THR A 329 10.43 -16.62 0.06
C THR A 329 10.57 -15.25 -0.59
N VAL A 330 11.75 -14.93 -1.09
CA VAL A 330 12.07 -13.70 -1.80
C VAL A 330 12.44 -14.06 -3.23
N VAL A 331 11.74 -13.47 -4.20
CA VAL A 331 12.03 -13.58 -5.64
C VAL A 331 12.06 -12.17 -6.21
N ALA A 332 13.24 -11.59 -6.37
CA ALA A 332 13.40 -10.23 -6.84
C ALA A 332 14.21 -10.20 -8.13
N CYS A 333 13.70 -9.55 -9.17
CA CYS A 333 14.41 -9.38 -10.44
C CYS A 333 14.50 -7.92 -10.88
N GLY A 334 15.60 -7.58 -11.53
CA GLY A 334 15.91 -6.25 -12.05
C GLY A 334 17.12 -6.31 -12.98
N GLY A 335 17.60 -5.15 -13.41
CA GLY A 335 18.94 -5.01 -13.98
C GLY A 335 20.04 -5.22 -12.95
N GLY A 336 19.78 -4.88 -11.68
CA GLY A 336 20.66 -5.07 -10.53
C GLY A 336 19.97 -5.68 -9.31
N THR A 337 20.72 -5.76 -8.20
CA THR A 337 20.20 -6.05 -6.87
C THR A 337 21.27 -5.77 -5.81
N SER A 338 20.81 -5.20 -4.70
CA SER A 338 21.59 -5.05 -3.49
C SER A 338 21.91 -6.40 -2.85
N VAL A 339 23.11 -6.52 -2.32
CA VAL A 339 23.62 -7.79 -1.76
C VAL A 339 23.18 -7.93 -0.30
N PRO A 340 22.48 -9.04 0.08
CA PRO A 340 22.15 -9.27 1.48
C PRO A 340 23.40 -9.28 2.37
N THR A 341 23.29 -8.67 3.54
CA THR A 341 24.34 -8.59 4.53
C THR A 341 24.62 -9.97 5.13
N VAL A 342 25.68 -10.61 4.64
CA VAL A 342 26.06 -12.00 4.94
C VAL A 342 26.08 -12.32 6.44
N ARG A 343 26.62 -11.43 7.27
CA ARG A 343 26.80 -11.68 8.72
C ARG A 343 25.53 -11.51 9.55
N LEU A 344 24.50 -10.87 9.00
CA LEU A 344 23.23 -10.60 9.68
C LEU A 344 22.11 -11.52 9.19
N SER A 345 22.20 -11.97 7.93
CA SER A 345 21.23 -12.89 7.34
C SER A 345 21.39 -14.30 7.91
N THR A 346 20.27 -15.01 8.08
CA THR A 346 20.24 -16.39 8.58
C THR A 346 19.60 -17.37 7.60
N GLN A 347 19.05 -16.87 6.49
CA GLN A 347 18.51 -17.69 5.41
C GLN A 347 19.41 -17.56 4.17
N PRO A 348 19.82 -18.68 3.53
CA PRO A 348 20.64 -18.63 2.33
C PRO A 348 19.93 -17.90 1.18
N SER A 349 20.70 -17.16 0.39
CA SER A 349 20.26 -16.53 -0.84
C SER A 349 21.17 -16.84 -2.02
N LEU A 350 20.59 -16.74 -3.21
CA LEU A 350 21.21 -16.79 -4.51
C LEU A 350 21.10 -15.42 -5.17
N ILE A 351 22.19 -14.89 -5.68
CA ILE A 351 22.18 -13.85 -6.69
C ILE A 351 22.67 -14.49 -7.99
N TYR A 352 21.82 -14.45 -9.02
CA TYR A 352 22.17 -14.88 -10.38
C TYR A 352 22.14 -13.68 -11.31
N SER A 353 23.20 -13.46 -12.08
CA SER A 353 23.23 -12.48 -13.16
C SER A 353 23.66 -13.17 -14.44
N GLY A 354 22.93 -13.02 -15.54
CA GLY A 354 23.31 -13.63 -16.82
C GLY A 354 22.12 -13.89 -17.73
N ASP A 355 22.33 -14.78 -18.70
CA ASP A 355 21.31 -15.12 -19.69
C ASP A 355 19.99 -15.55 -19.05
N PHE A 356 18.91 -14.94 -19.52
CA PHE A 356 17.55 -15.24 -19.12
C PHE A 356 16.68 -15.34 -20.37
N GLU A 357 15.88 -16.38 -20.43
CA GLU A 357 14.88 -16.60 -21.47
C GLU A 357 13.57 -16.98 -20.77
N GLN A 358 12.61 -16.05 -20.71
CA GLN A 358 11.23 -16.25 -20.24
C GLN A 358 11.01 -16.65 -18.76
N SER A 359 11.86 -17.50 -18.19
CA SER A 359 11.71 -18.05 -16.85
C SER A 359 13.03 -18.39 -16.17
N ILE A 360 12.94 -18.57 -14.85
CA ILE A 360 13.96 -19.21 -14.02
C ILE A 360 13.31 -20.40 -13.32
N HIS A 361 14.02 -21.54 -13.35
CA HIS A 361 13.69 -22.70 -12.55
C HIS A 361 14.92 -23.18 -11.78
N ILE A 362 14.78 -23.43 -10.48
CA ILE A 362 15.83 -23.96 -9.63
C ILE A 362 15.39 -25.31 -9.09
N ARG A 363 16.27 -26.30 -9.24
CA ARG A 363 16.03 -27.67 -8.79
C ARG A 363 17.10 -28.11 -7.80
N GLY A 364 16.69 -28.78 -6.73
CA GLY A 364 17.58 -29.43 -5.77
C GLY A 364 18.26 -30.66 -6.36
N ALA A 365 19.36 -31.10 -5.74
CA ALA A 365 20.08 -32.31 -6.14
C ALA A 365 19.22 -33.59 -6.11
N GLY A 366 18.27 -33.69 -5.17
CA GLY A 366 17.29 -34.78 -5.07
C GLY A 366 16.14 -34.68 -6.06
N GLY A 367 16.11 -33.59 -6.85
CA GLY A 367 15.11 -33.35 -7.87
C GLY A 367 13.90 -32.55 -7.40
N GLU A 368 13.96 -31.97 -6.20
CA GLU A 368 12.96 -31.08 -5.62
C GLU A 368 12.82 -29.80 -6.45
N ASP A 369 11.59 -29.32 -6.65
CA ASP A 369 11.33 -27.99 -7.21
C ASP A 369 11.53 -26.93 -6.12
N ILE A 370 12.48 -26.03 -6.33
CA ILE A 370 12.88 -25.00 -5.35
C ILE A 370 12.31 -23.64 -5.73
N LEU A 371 12.37 -23.31 -7.02
CA LEU A 371 11.81 -22.09 -7.59
C LEU A 371 11.32 -22.39 -8.99
N THR A 372 10.13 -21.90 -9.30
CA THR A 372 9.67 -21.72 -10.68
C THR A 372 9.11 -20.31 -10.79
N TYR A 373 9.75 -19.48 -11.60
CA TYR A 373 9.42 -18.07 -11.74
C TYR A 373 9.42 -17.62 -13.20
N PHE A 374 8.33 -17.01 -13.64
CA PHE A 374 8.17 -16.41 -14.97
C PHE A 374 7.96 -14.90 -14.76
N PRO A 375 9.05 -14.10 -14.78
CA PRO A 375 8.94 -12.65 -14.70
C PRO A 375 7.96 -12.12 -15.75
N GLN A 376 7.20 -11.09 -15.38
CA GLN A 376 6.25 -10.42 -16.30
C GLN A 376 6.95 -9.40 -17.21
N ARG A 377 8.27 -9.57 -17.43
CA ARG A 377 9.14 -8.66 -18.18
C ARG A 377 10.30 -9.41 -18.80
N ASN A 378 10.71 -8.95 -19.98
CA ASN A 378 11.99 -9.32 -20.58
C ASN A 378 13.09 -8.37 -20.10
N TYR A 379 14.27 -8.92 -19.84
CA TYR A 379 15.44 -8.19 -19.38
C TYR A 379 16.55 -8.30 -20.41
N HIS A 380 17.17 -7.18 -20.77
CA HIS A 380 18.38 -7.18 -21.60
C HIS A 380 19.56 -7.70 -20.80
N ARG A 381 19.58 -7.37 -19.50
CA ARG A 381 20.46 -7.93 -18.49
C ARG A 381 19.62 -8.30 -17.29
N PHE A 382 19.58 -9.59 -16.96
CA PHE A 382 18.76 -10.12 -15.89
C PHE A 382 19.59 -10.38 -14.66
N THR A 383 19.18 -9.78 -13.54
CA THR A 383 19.65 -10.11 -12.20
C THR A 383 18.49 -10.64 -11.38
N LEU A 384 18.69 -11.78 -10.72
CA LEU A 384 17.76 -12.40 -9.77
C LEU A 384 18.41 -12.45 -8.39
N LEU A 385 17.72 -11.91 -7.39
CA LEU A 385 17.90 -12.27 -5.98
C LEU A 385 16.81 -13.27 -5.59
N PHE A 386 17.23 -14.45 -5.15
CA PHE A 386 16.32 -15.49 -4.66
C PHE A 386 16.73 -15.95 -3.26
N SER A 387 15.79 -16.00 -2.34
CA SER A 387 15.95 -16.65 -1.04
C SER A 387 14.70 -17.43 -0.70
N SER A 388 14.85 -18.58 -0.04
CA SER A 388 13.72 -19.42 0.35
C SER A 388 14.13 -20.33 1.49
N PRO A 389 13.20 -20.76 2.36
CA PRO A 389 13.49 -21.79 3.35
C PRO A 389 13.89 -23.12 2.70
N ALA A 390 13.62 -23.32 1.40
CA ALA A 390 14.04 -24.49 0.64
C ALA A 390 15.53 -24.46 0.24
N LEU A 391 16.21 -23.31 0.29
CA LEU A 391 17.66 -23.24 0.16
C LEU A 391 18.34 -23.63 1.48
N LYS A 392 19.26 -24.59 1.42
CA LYS A 392 19.96 -25.16 2.58
C LYS A 392 21.46 -25.03 2.39
N LEU A 393 22.13 -24.38 3.35
CA LEU A 393 23.58 -24.18 3.32
C LEU A 393 24.32 -25.50 3.07
N GLY A 394 25.28 -25.49 2.15
CA GLY A 394 26.08 -26.64 1.75
C GLY A 394 25.37 -27.63 0.82
N SER A 395 24.16 -27.31 0.33
CA SER A 395 23.44 -28.14 -0.64
C SER A 395 23.64 -27.67 -2.07
N ASP A 396 23.58 -28.63 -3.00
CA ASP A 396 23.74 -28.43 -4.44
C ASP A 396 22.41 -28.23 -5.16
N TYR A 397 22.43 -27.34 -6.15
CA TYR A 397 21.29 -26.92 -6.94
C TYR A 397 21.66 -26.75 -8.41
N ARG A 398 20.64 -26.80 -9.27
CA ARG A 398 20.76 -26.55 -10.70
C ARG A 398 19.79 -25.46 -11.12
N LEU A 399 20.30 -24.45 -11.81
CA LEU A 399 19.52 -23.34 -12.36
C LEU A 399 19.28 -23.59 -13.86
N TYR A 400 18.02 -23.42 -14.26
CA TYR A 400 17.56 -23.50 -15.64
C TYR A 400 16.85 -22.21 -16.02
N SER A 401 16.86 -21.90 -17.32
CA SER A 401 16.04 -20.84 -17.91
C SER A 401 15.31 -21.36 -19.16
N GLY A 402 14.26 -20.67 -19.59
CA GLY A 402 13.36 -21.10 -20.66
C GLY A 402 12.35 -22.14 -20.19
N GLY A 403 12.09 -23.13 -21.03
CA GLY A 403 11.21 -24.24 -20.69
C GLY A 403 9.72 -23.93 -20.76
N GLN A 404 8.93 -24.92 -20.35
CA GLN A 404 7.47 -24.89 -20.41
C GLN A 404 6.90 -25.35 -19.07
N LEU A 405 5.77 -24.75 -18.70
CA LEU A 405 5.00 -25.13 -17.51
C LEU A 405 3.71 -25.86 -17.88
N SER A 406 3.31 -26.77 -17.01
CA SER A 406 1.95 -27.30 -16.95
C SER A 406 1.45 -27.40 -15.51
N GLY A 407 0.19 -26.99 -15.29
CA GLY A 407 -0.45 -26.99 -13.97
C GLY A 407 0.15 -25.99 -12.97
N GLY A 408 -0.20 -26.17 -11.69
CA GLY A 408 0.22 -25.31 -10.59
C GLY A 408 -0.65 -24.08 -10.37
N THR A 409 -0.28 -23.31 -9.35
CA THR A 409 -0.88 -22.00 -9.01
C THR A 409 0.16 -20.91 -9.21
N GLN A 410 -0.22 -19.81 -9.86
CA GLN A 410 0.64 -18.66 -10.06
C GLN A 410 0.24 -17.50 -9.15
N GLN A 411 1.24 -16.80 -8.61
CA GLN A 411 1.06 -15.49 -8.00
C GLN A 411 2.16 -14.53 -8.48
N HIS A 412 1.80 -13.57 -9.34
CA HIS A 412 2.72 -12.61 -9.98
C HIS A 412 3.97 -13.27 -10.58
N GLY A 413 3.77 -14.35 -11.34
CA GLY A 413 4.85 -15.06 -12.01
C GLY A 413 5.58 -16.08 -11.13
N TYR A 414 5.36 -16.10 -9.82
CA TYR A 414 5.82 -17.18 -8.93
C TYR A 414 4.86 -18.36 -8.98
N TYR A 415 5.37 -19.56 -9.32
CA TYR A 415 4.56 -20.76 -9.47
C TYR A 415 4.85 -21.76 -8.36
N THR A 416 3.79 -22.41 -7.87
CA THR A 416 3.86 -23.53 -6.95
C THR A 416 3.07 -24.73 -7.48
N GLY A 417 3.53 -25.95 -7.20
CA GLY A 417 2.85 -27.17 -7.63
C GLY A 417 2.78 -27.35 -9.16
N SER A 418 3.61 -26.63 -9.92
CA SER A 418 3.69 -26.74 -11.36
C SER A 418 4.64 -27.87 -11.77
N THR A 419 4.53 -28.31 -13.02
CA THR A 419 5.53 -29.20 -13.64
C THR A 419 6.35 -28.41 -14.65
N TYR A 420 7.64 -28.26 -14.37
CA TYR A 420 8.59 -27.61 -15.28
C TYR A 420 9.30 -28.64 -16.18
N ARG A 421 9.41 -28.34 -17.49
CA ARG A 421 10.12 -29.19 -18.47
C ARG A 421 10.86 -28.36 -19.50
N ARG A 422 11.88 -28.98 -20.12
CA ARG A 422 12.58 -28.47 -21.32
C ARG A 422 13.31 -27.13 -21.14
N GLY A 423 13.71 -26.79 -19.92
CA GLY A 423 14.63 -25.67 -19.67
C GLY A 423 16.06 -25.94 -20.11
N VAL A 424 16.79 -24.89 -20.46
CA VAL A 424 18.24 -24.93 -20.69
C VAL A 424 18.95 -24.73 -19.36
N LYS A 425 19.86 -25.65 -19.01
CA LYS A 425 20.66 -25.51 -17.79
C LYS A 425 21.63 -24.34 -17.96
N LYS A 426 21.63 -23.41 -17.00
CA LYS A 426 22.53 -22.25 -16.98
C LYS A 426 23.70 -22.44 -16.02
N ALA A 427 23.46 -23.02 -14.84
CA ALA A 427 24.51 -23.24 -13.85
C ALA A 427 24.19 -24.42 -12.91
N ASP A 428 25.24 -25.02 -12.37
CA ASP A 428 25.19 -25.79 -11.13
C ASP A 428 25.80 -24.90 -10.01
N PHE A 429 25.23 -24.91 -8.81
CA PHE A 429 25.76 -24.12 -7.69
C PHE A 429 25.54 -24.80 -6.35
N THR A 430 26.43 -24.49 -5.40
CA THR A 430 26.32 -24.91 -4.01
C THR A 430 26.13 -23.67 -3.15
N THR A 431 25.20 -23.71 -2.20
CA THR A 431 25.04 -22.60 -1.23
C THR A 431 26.08 -22.67 -0.12
N SER A 432 27.36 -22.49 -0.45
CA SER A 432 28.47 -22.65 0.50
C SER A 432 28.58 -21.49 1.51
N THR A 433 27.97 -20.34 1.19
CA THR A 433 27.90 -19.13 2.01
C THR A 433 26.46 -18.65 2.12
N MET A 434 26.17 -17.74 3.07
CA MET A 434 24.82 -17.20 3.26
C MET A 434 24.30 -16.47 2.02
N VAL A 435 25.19 -15.84 1.25
CA VAL A 435 24.89 -15.30 -0.07
C VAL A 435 25.76 -16.02 -1.09
N THR A 436 25.14 -16.64 -2.08
CA THR A 436 25.81 -17.32 -3.19
C THR A 436 25.61 -16.48 -4.45
N MET A 437 26.70 -16.13 -5.13
CA MET A 437 26.64 -15.34 -6.36
C MET A 437 27.14 -16.18 -7.53
N ILE A 438 26.37 -16.26 -8.61
CA ILE A 438 26.72 -17.02 -9.82
C ILE A 438 26.39 -16.25 -11.10
N GLY A 439 27.11 -16.55 -12.17
CA GLY A 439 26.96 -15.92 -13.48
C GLY A 439 27.86 -14.71 -13.69
N GLU A 440 27.42 -13.78 -14.54
CA GLU A 440 28.22 -12.67 -15.05
C GLU A 440 28.00 -11.39 -14.24
N PHE A 441 28.93 -11.12 -13.32
CA PHE A 441 28.99 -9.87 -12.58
C PHE A 441 30.04 -8.95 -13.19
N HIS A 442 29.60 -7.87 -13.82
CA HIS A 442 30.53 -6.86 -14.33
C HIS A 442 31.03 -6.01 -13.16
N MET A 443 32.34 -6.03 -12.92
CA MET A 443 33.02 -5.23 -11.91
C MET A 443 33.04 -3.75 -12.31
N GLY A 444 31.97 -3.03 -11.98
CA GLY A 444 31.88 -1.57 -11.97
C GLY A 444 30.97 -1.21 -10.81
N GLY A 445 31.49 -0.45 -9.85
CA GLY A 445 30.84 -0.18 -8.55
C GLY A 445 29.45 0.47 -8.63
N PRO A 446 28.79 0.69 -7.48
CA PRO A 446 27.43 1.20 -7.41
C PRO A 446 27.35 2.55 -8.11
N ILE A 447 26.69 2.59 -9.26
CA ILE A 447 26.29 3.81 -9.95
C ILE A 447 25.03 4.34 -9.30
N HIS A 448 25.11 4.67 -8.00
CA HIS A 448 24.18 5.64 -7.43
C HIS A 448 24.53 7.01 -7.99
N ARG A 449 23.72 7.48 -8.94
CA ARG A 449 23.36 8.89 -9.12
C ARG A 449 22.27 8.96 -10.18
N GLY A 450 21.08 9.39 -9.75
CA GLY A 450 19.88 9.57 -10.55
C GLY A 450 20.13 10.36 -11.83
N ALA A 451 20.36 9.62 -12.91
CA ALA A 451 20.26 10.09 -14.26
C ALA A 451 19.38 9.07 -14.96
N PHE A 452 18.11 9.43 -15.14
CA PHE A 452 17.16 8.75 -16.01
C PHE A 452 17.90 8.30 -17.29
N PRO A 453 17.74 7.04 -17.74
CA PRO A 453 18.11 6.67 -19.08
C PRO A 453 17.49 7.68 -20.06
N ILE A 454 18.31 8.13 -21.00
CA ILE A 454 17.82 8.89 -22.15
C ILE A 454 16.97 7.90 -22.95
N ASP A 455 15.67 8.14 -22.89
CA ASP A 455 14.55 7.41 -23.48
C ASP A 455 14.15 6.08 -22.78
N PRO A 456 12.92 6.01 -22.21
CA PRO A 456 12.36 4.75 -21.72
C PRO A 456 12.19 3.77 -22.90
N PRO A 457 12.27 2.44 -22.67
CA PRO A 457 11.89 1.47 -23.69
C PRO A 457 10.49 1.80 -24.24
N GLU A 458 10.34 1.73 -25.58
CA GLU A 458 9.19 2.26 -26.33
C GLU A 458 7.81 1.75 -25.86
N GLU A 459 7.75 0.64 -25.12
CA GLU A 459 6.55 0.18 -24.42
C GLU A 459 6.91 -0.45 -23.06
N PRO A 460 6.06 -0.29 -22.02
CA PRO A 460 6.24 -1.06 -20.80
C PRO A 460 6.08 -2.55 -21.14
N PRO A 461 7.00 -3.43 -20.70
CA PRO A 461 7.00 -4.86 -21.06
C PRO A 461 5.86 -5.68 -20.43
N PHE A 462 4.88 -5.01 -19.82
CA PHE A 462 3.74 -5.53 -19.10
C PHE A 462 2.55 -4.62 -19.37
N ASP A 463 1.43 -5.16 -19.86
CA ASP A 463 0.20 -4.39 -19.99
C ASP A 463 -0.30 -4.07 -18.57
N PRO A 464 -0.35 -2.78 -18.17
CA PRO A 464 -0.93 -2.41 -16.89
C PRO A 464 -2.34 -2.98 -16.71
N ALA A 465 -3.06 -3.35 -17.77
CA ALA A 465 -4.35 -4.03 -17.68
C ALA A 465 -4.32 -5.40 -17.00
N ASP A 466 -3.19 -6.12 -17.06
CA ASP A 466 -3.04 -7.48 -16.52
C ASP A 466 -2.77 -7.51 -15.01
N PHE A 467 -2.40 -6.37 -14.40
CA PHE A 467 -2.30 -6.27 -12.96
C PHE A 467 -3.72 -6.30 -12.35
N PRO A 468 -3.93 -6.73 -11.08
CA PRO A 468 -5.25 -6.69 -10.48
C PRO A 468 -5.93 -5.32 -10.70
N GLN A 469 -6.98 -5.32 -11.50
CA GLN A 469 -7.90 -4.20 -11.65
C GLN A 469 -9.11 -4.55 -10.80
N TYR A 470 -9.43 -3.70 -9.84
CA TYR A 470 -10.82 -3.70 -9.39
C TYR A 470 -11.65 -3.19 -10.56
N PRO A 471 -12.75 -3.87 -10.94
CA PRO A 471 -13.56 -3.41 -12.05
C PRO A 471 -13.97 -1.95 -11.79
N PRO A 472 -13.87 -1.06 -12.80
CA PRO A 472 -14.44 0.27 -12.66
C PRO A 472 -15.92 0.12 -12.27
N ALA A 473 -16.40 1.01 -11.39
CA ALA A 473 -17.79 1.02 -10.93
C ALA A 473 -18.78 1.48 -12.04
N GLU A 474 -18.60 1.05 -13.29
CA GLU A 474 -19.44 1.46 -14.41
C GLU A 474 -20.29 0.30 -14.95
N ASN A 475 -21.60 0.56 -14.99
CA ASN A 475 -22.69 -0.19 -15.58
C ASN A 475 -23.26 -1.39 -14.80
N GLN A 476 -23.74 -1.15 -13.57
CA GLN A 476 -25.06 -1.68 -13.23
C GLN A 476 -26.09 -0.67 -13.71
N ALA A 477 -26.64 -0.90 -14.91
CA ALA A 477 -27.91 -0.30 -15.28
C ALA A 477 -28.92 -0.61 -14.16
N PRO A 478 -29.80 0.33 -13.76
CA PRO A 478 -30.84 0.03 -12.79
C PRO A 478 -31.70 -1.09 -13.38
N GLY A 479 -31.57 -2.29 -12.83
CA GLY A 479 -32.43 -3.41 -13.17
C GLY A 479 -33.86 -3.03 -12.81
N GLU A 480 -34.69 -2.95 -13.84
CA GLU A 480 -36.14 -2.97 -13.73
C GLU A 480 -36.58 -4.18 -12.89
N LEU A 481 -37.70 -3.98 -12.16
CA LEU A 481 -38.38 -4.92 -11.29
C LEU A 481 -38.59 -6.33 -11.87
#